data_AF-A0A9E4NLX7-F1
#
_entry.id   AF-A0A9E4NLX7-F1
#
_cell.length_a   1.000
_cell.length_b   1.000
_cell.length_c   1.000
_cell.angle_alpha   90.00
_cell.angle_beta   90.00
_cell.angle_gamma   90.00
#
_symmetry.space_group_name_H-M   'P 1'
#
loop_
_entity.id
_entity.type
_entity.pdbx_description
1 polymer ?
#
loop_
_entity_poly.entity_id
_entity_poly.type
_entity_poly.pdbx_seq_one_letter_code
_entity_poly.pdbx_strand_id
1 'polypeptide(L)'
;MTNRKQLWLVGVFTILLTSQSSQSFAQEERSITLLPDSLAQWYKPENKRQVWLHTMFALRRELQAIDEYAAEQDLTLTRKWSDKFVNHFRKLPDMVPEWRDEMELDEADRLETAARSGDFKTVASAVSRLQRNCRNCHREYRALAALRYRSPNFSNIEIADEEGVMKDFDTHMDSLSKTVNRIKIASEDKRWAQAAKASRELRGQLYRLAESCESCHKDELPRLRILGDASSRTLDELDEALTRQQPKSTGKKLGEAAVIICARCHGVHRTLSDTRSFLFD
;
A
#
# COMPACT_ATOMS: atom_id res chain seq x y z
N MET A 1 -21.25 28.51 83.33
CA MET A 1 -21.29 29.74 82.51
C MET A 1 -19.89 29.98 81.99
N THR A 2 -19.78 29.98 80.67
CA THR A 2 -18.60 29.67 79.86
C THR A 2 -17.56 30.78 79.85
N ASN A 3 -16.31 30.33 79.92
CA ASN A 3 -15.09 31.09 80.05
C ASN A 3 -14.35 31.08 78.70
N ARG A 4 -13.62 32.17 78.44
CA ARG A 4 -12.46 32.30 77.53
C ARG A 4 -12.65 32.04 76.03
N LYS A 5 -12.56 33.15 75.29
CA LYS A 5 -12.26 33.22 73.85
C LYS A 5 -10.91 32.56 73.57
N GLN A 6 -10.91 31.54 72.71
CA GLN A 6 -9.73 30.85 72.18
C GLN A 6 -9.06 31.68 71.08
N LEU A 7 -7.73 31.59 71.09
CA LEU A 7 -6.79 32.11 70.09
C LEU A 7 -7.10 31.55 68.69
N TRP A 8 -7.07 32.41 67.67
CA TRP A 8 -6.98 31.97 66.28
C TRP A 8 -5.50 31.91 65.87
N LEU A 9 -5.00 30.70 65.64
CA LEU A 9 -3.71 30.44 64.99
C LEU A 9 -3.81 30.80 63.51
N VAL A 10 -2.87 31.63 63.04
CA VAL A 10 -2.58 31.85 61.62
C VAL A 10 -1.90 30.60 61.08
N GLY A 11 -2.61 29.82 60.27
CA GLY A 11 -2.05 28.67 59.55
C GLY A 11 -1.24 29.13 58.34
N VAL A 12 0.07 28.92 58.39
CA VAL A 12 0.98 29.04 57.24
C VAL A 12 0.70 27.86 56.30
N PHE A 13 0.14 28.15 55.13
CA PHE A 13 -0.12 27.17 54.09
C PHE A 13 1.14 27.00 53.24
N THR A 14 1.95 25.98 53.54
CA THR A 14 3.13 25.63 52.74
C THR A 14 2.65 24.96 51.45
N ILE A 15 2.73 25.68 50.33
CA ILE A 15 2.47 25.14 48.99
C ILE A 15 3.63 24.20 48.64
N LEU A 16 3.41 22.88 48.77
CA LEU A 16 4.27 21.89 48.11
C LEU A 16 4.02 21.97 46.60
N LEU A 17 4.92 22.66 45.89
CA LEU A 17 5.05 22.49 44.45
C LEU A 17 5.54 21.06 44.19
N THR A 18 4.61 20.19 43.79
CA THR A 18 4.97 18.94 43.14
C THR A 18 5.49 19.29 41.75
N SER A 19 6.80 19.19 41.57
CA SER A 19 7.46 19.24 40.27
C SER A 19 6.96 18.06 39.44
N GLN A 20 5.87 18.27 38.69
CA GLN A 20 5.53 17.41 37.58
C GLN A 20 6.60 17.62 36.52
N SER A 21 7.66 16.82 36.60
CA SER A 21 8.58 16.62 35.49
C SER A 21 7.76 16.01 34.35
N SER A 22 7.24 16.87 33.47
CA SER A 22 6.70 16.47 32.18
C SER A 22 7.82 15.75 31.44
N GLN A 23 7.79 14.42 31.45
CA GLN A 23 8.56 13.64 30.49
C GLN A 23 7.99 13.98 29.11
N SER A 24 8.62 14.95 28.45
CA SER A 24 8.49 15.15 27.03
C SER A 24 8.91 13.85 26.36
N PHE A 25 7.95 13.02 25.96
CA PHE A 25 8.21 11.99 24.97
C PHE A 25 8.66 12.72 23.70
N ALA A 26 9.96 12.74 23.45
CA ALA A 26 10.48 13.18 22.17
C ALA A 26 9.83 12.30 21.11
N GLN A 27 8.90 12.86 20.34
CA GLN A 27 8.27 12.17 19.24
C GLN A 27 9.36 11.90 18.20
N GLU A 28 9.66 10.63 17.96
CA GLU A 28 10.61 10.24 16.92
C GLU A 28 10.00 10.64 15.57
N GLU A 29 10.44 11.76 15.02
CA GLU A 29 10.06 12.21 13.69
C GLU A 29 10.70 11.26 12.66
N ARG A 30 9.87 10.66 11.81
CA ARG A 30 10.33 9.83 10.70
C ARG A 30 10.19 10.62 9.42
N SER A 31 11.30 10.91 8.77
CA SER A 31 11.33 11.52 7.44
C SER A 31 11.26 10.45 6.35
N ILE A 32 10.67 10.82 5.21
CA ILE A 32 10.58 9.98 4.02
C ILE A 32 11.30 10.71 2.89
N THR A 33 12.31 10.07 2.31
CA THR A 33 12.97 10.57 1.09
C THR A 33 12.13 10.20 -0.12
N LEU A 34 11.66 11.20 -0.88
CA LEU A 34 10.88 10.96 -2.09
C LEU A 34 11.72 10.33 -3.20
N LEU A 35 11.04 9.66 -4.14
CA LEU A 35 11.70 9.05 -5.29
C LEU A 35 12.14 10.13 -6.29
N PRO A 36 13.28 9.95 -6.96
CA PRO A 36 13.65 10.79 -8.08
C PRO A 36 12.66 10.67 -9.25
N ASP A 37 12.39 11.79 -9.93
CA ASP A 37 11.50 11.81 -11.10
C ASP A 37 12.07 11.02 -12.28
N SER A 38 13.40 10.95 -12.41
CA SER A 38 14.09 10.16 -13.44
C SER A 38 13.71 8.67 -13.41
N LEU A 39 13.23 8.17 -12.27
CA LEU A 39 12.78 6.79 -12.11
C LEU A 39 11.51 6.48 -12.91
N ALA A 40 10.63 7.46 -13.13
CA ALA A 40 9.30 7.26 -13.73
C ALA A 40 9.37 6.64 -15.13
N GLN A 41 10.31 7.09 -15.96
CA GLN A 41 10.50 6.63 -17.35
C GLN A 41 10.83 5.13 -17.49
N TRP A 42 11.09 4.44 -16.38
CA TRP A 42 11.40 3.02 -16.34
C TRP A 42 10.24 2.14 -15.86
N TYR A 43 9.12 2.75 -15.48
CA TYR A 43 7.90 2.10 -15.02
C TYR A 43 6.73 2.36 -15.97
N LYS A 44 5.62 1.64 -15.80
CA LYS A 44 4.38 1.96 -16.53
C LYS A 44 3.76 3.25 -15.94
N PRO A 45 3.05 4.05 -16.76
CA PRO A 45 2.71 3.81 -18.17
C PRO A 45 3.81 4.13 -19.19
N GLU A 46 4.81 4.93 -18.85
CA GLU A 46 5.84 5.46 -19.75
C GLU A 46 6.67 4.32 -20.40
N ASN A 47 6.95 3.29 -19.61
CA ASN A 47 7.71 2.11 -20.00
C ASN A 47 6.86 0.85 -19.94
N LYS A 48 6.33 0.44 -21.10
CA LYS A 48 5.54 -0.79 -21.23
C LYS A 48 6.27 -2.04 -20.74
N ARG A 49 7.62 -2.06 -20.83
CA ARG A 49 8.47 -3.21 -20.47
C ARG A 49 8.92 -3.21 -19.01
N GLN A 50 8.67 -2.16 -18.23
CA GLN A 50 9.15 -2.01 -16.85
C GLN A 50 10.64 -2.34 -16.70
N VAL A 51 11.48 -1.70 -17.54
CA VAL A 51 12.90 -2.02 -17.65
C VAL A 51 13.62 -2.02 -16.31
N TRP A 52 13.31 -1.08 -15.40
CA TRP A 52 13.91 -1.06 -14.06
C TRP A 52 13.68 -2.38 -13.30
N LEU A 53 12.43 -2.88 -13.30
CA LEU A 53 12.11 -4.15 -12.63
C LEU A 53 12.86 -5.34 -13.24
N HIS A 54 12.99 -5.38 -14.56
CA HIS A 54 13.77 -6.41 -15.23
C HIS A 54 15.26 -6.33 -14.90
N THR A 55 15.84 -5.13 -14.82
CA THR A 55 17.23 -4.93 -14.37
C THR A 55 17.42 -5.45 -12.94
N MET A 56 16.50 -5.13 -12.01
CA MET A 56 16.56 -5.64 -10.63
C MET A 56 16.49 -7.18 -10.57
N PHE A 57 15.66 -7.81 -11.41
CA PHE A 57 15.60 -9.26 -11.50
C PHE A 57 16.84 -9.90 -12.13
N ALA A 58 17.47 -9.23 -13.10
CA ALA A 58 18.74 -9.66 -13.67
C ALA A 58 19.85 -9.62 -12.61
N LEU A 59 20.02 -8.47 -11.95
CA LEU A 59 21.03 -8.28 -10.90
C LEU A 59 20.90 -9.30 -9.76
N ARG A 60 19.67 -9.58 -9.29
CA ARG A 60 19.42 -10.60 -8.26
C ARG A 60 19.91 -11.98 -8.70
N ARG A 61 19.57 -12.38 -9.93
CA ARG A 61 19.94 -13.69 -10.48
C ARG A 61 21.45 -13.80 -10.70
N GLU A 62 22.05 -12.73 -11.19
CA GLU A 62 23.49 -12.68 -11.47
C GLU A 62 24.29 -12.75 -10.17
N LEU A 63 23.92 -12.00 -9.12
CA LEU A 63 24.55 -12.13 -7.81
C LEU A 63 24.42 -13.53 -7.22
N GLN A 64 23.25 -14.15 -7.33
CA GLN A 64 23.05 -15.52 -6.86
C GLN A 64 23.96 -16.51 -7.60
N ALA A 65 24.02 -16.42 -8.93
CA ALA A 65 24.89 -17.28 -9.73
C ALA A 65 26.38 -17.10 -9.37
N ILE A 66 26.83 -15.86 -9.14
CA ILE A 66 28.22 -15.59 -8.72
C ILE A 66 28.51 -16.28 -7.40
N ASP A 67 27.60 -16.18 -6.42
CA ASP A 67 27.75 -16.78 -5.08
C ASP A 67 27.83 -18.32 -5.18
N GLU A 68 26.90 -18.93 -5.93
CA GLU A 68 26.87 -20.38 -6.17
C GLU A 68 28.16 -20.88 -6.84
N TYR A 69 28.56 -20.28 -7.96
CA TYR A 69 29.73 -20.75 -8.70
C TYR A 69 31.06 -20.42 -8.03
N ALA A 70 31.13 -19.33 -7.25
CA ALA A 70 32.32 -19.04 -6.46
C ALA A 70 32.50 -20.05 -5.32
N ALA A 71 31.41 -20.54 -4.71
CA ALA A 71 31.46 -21.60 -3.71
C ALA A 71 31.93 -22.95 -4.31
N GLU A 72 31.55 -23.22 -5.55
CA GLU A 72 32.01 -24.38 -6.33
C GLU A 72 33.42 -24.20 -6.93
N GLN A 73 33.99 -22.99 -6.82
CA GLN A 73 35.26 -22.61 -7.45
C GLN A 73 35.26 -22.76 -8.99
N ASP A 74 34.11 -22.63 -9.65
CA ASP A 74 34.01 -22.60 -11.12
C ASP A 74 34.38 -21.22 -11.66
N LEU A 75 35.66 -21.05 -11.98
CA LEU A 75 36.19 -19.80 -12.53
C LEU A 75 35.45 -19.32 -13.79
N THR A 76 35.07 -20.24 -14.68
CA THR A 76 34.46 -19.86 -15.97
C THR A 76 33.09 -19.26 -15.76
N LEU A 77 32.26 -19.91 -14.92
CA LEU A 77 30.92 -19.44 -14.62
C LEU A 77 30.93 -18.24 -13.67
N THR A 78 31.78 -18.21 -12.64
CA THR A 78 31.96 -17.03 -11.79
C THR A 78 32.31 -15.80 -12.64
N ARG A 79 33.29 -15.90 -13.55
CA ARG A 79 33.66 -14.78 -14.42
C ARG A 79 32.52 -14.33 -15.32
N LYS A 80 31.85 -15.27 -16.00
CA LYS A 80 30.72 -14.98 -16.89
C LYS A 80 29.60 -14.23 -16.18
N TRP A 81 29.24 -14.65 -14.97
CA TRP A 81 28.15 -14.04 -14.22
C TRP A 81 28.56 -12.72 -13.56
N SER A 82 29.81 -12.60 -13.11
CA SER A 82 30.38 -11.32 -12.64
C SER A 82 30.39 -10.27 -13.74
N ASP A 83 30.85 -10.61 -14.96
CA ASP A 83 30.84 -9.69 -16.10
C ASP A 83 29.41 -9.19 -16.40
N LYS A 84 28.40 -10.08 -16.34
CA LYS A 84 26.99 -9.69 -16.52
C LYS A 84 26.48 -8.76 -15.43
N PHE A 85 26.71 -9.12 -14.16
CA PHE A 85 26.29 -8.32 -13.02
C PHE A 85 26.87 -6.91 -13.10
N VAL A 86 28.18 -6.81 -13.28
CA VAL A 86 28.90 -5.53 -13.30
C VAL A 86 28.40 -4.65 -14.45
N ASN A 87 28.14 -5.24 -15.63
CA ASN A 87 27.56 -4.51 -16.77
C ASN A 87 26.17 -3.95 -16.50
N HIS A 88 25.31 -4.65 -15.74
CA HIS A 88 24.00 -4.11 -15.36
C HIS A 88 24.11 -3.10 -14.22
N PHE A 89 24.96 -3.37 -13.23
CA PHE A 89 25.09 -2.55 -12.03
C PHE A 89 25.64 -1.16 -12.35
N ARG A 90 26.64 -1.09 -13.24
CA ARG A 90 27.23 0.18 -13.72
C ARG A 90 26.25 1.06 -14.51
N LYS A 91 25.14 0.51 -15.01
CA LYS A 91 24.10 1.28 -15.71
C LYS A 91 23.10 1.93 -14.76
N LEU A 92 23.04 1.53 -13.50
CA LEU A 92 22.08 2.09 -12.55
C LEU A 92 22.22 3.61 -12.38
N PRO A 93 23.44 4.18 -12.27
CA PRO A 93 23.64 5.63 -12.25
C PRO A 93 23.31 6.36 -13.55
N ASP A 94 23.14 5.66 -14.66
CA ASP A 94 22.68 6.26 -15.92
C ASP A 94 21.15 6.23 -16.00
N MET A 95 20.54 5.19 -15.42
CA MET A 95 19.09 5.06 -15.33
C MET A 95 18.49 6.05 -14.32
N VAL A 96 19.12 6.19 -13.16
CA VAL A 96 18.70 7.09 -12.08
C VAL A 96 19.92 7.86 -11.59
N PRO A 97 20.29 8.97 -12.25
CA PRO A 97 21.50 9.74 -11.93
C PRO A 97 21.59 10.22 -10.48
N GLU A 98 20.46 10.48 -9.85
CA GLU A 98 20.33 10.94 -8.48
C GLU A 98 20.83 9.91 -7.45
N TRP A 99 20.98 8.64 -7.84
CA TRP A 99 21.51 7.58 -6.97
C TRP A 99 22.97 7.26 -7.22
N ARG A 100 23.67 8.00 -8.08
CA ARG A 100 25.07 7.73 -8.42
C ARG A 100 25.97 7.59 -7.20
N ASP A 101 25.83 8.50 -6.24
CA ASP A 101 26.67 8.53 -5.03
C ASP A 101 26.30 7.43 -4.02
N GLU A 102 25.10 6.87 -4.13
CA GLU A 102 24.63 5.73 -3.33
C GLU A 102 25.11 4.38 -3.88
N MET A 103 25.68 4.36 -5.09
CA MET A 103 26.14 3.13 -5.75
C MET A 103 27.59 2.81 -5.40
N GLU A 104 27.83 1.60 -4.87
CA GLU A 104 29.18 1.11 -4.55
C GLU A 104 29.88 0.57 -5.81
N LEU A 105 30.16 1.45 -6.79
CA LEU A 105 30.79 1.08 -8.06
C LEU A 105 32.20 0.48 -7.87
N ASP A 106 32.97 0.99 -6.92
CA ASP A 106 34.29 0.44 -6.59
C ASP A 106 34.23 -1.03 -6.15
N GLU A 107 33.13 -1.44 -5.49
CA GLU A 107 32.94 -2.83 -5.10
C GLU A 107 32.57 -3.72 -6.29
N ALA A 108 31.89 -3.18 -7.30
CA ALA A 108 31.66 -3.86 -8.57
C ALA A 108 32.97 -4.07 -9.34
N ASP A 109 33.86 -3.07 -9.32
CA ASP A 109 35.21 -3.15 -9.93
C ASP A 109 36.09 -4.19 -9.22
N ARG A 110 36.00 -4.24 -7.89
CA ARG A 110 36.66 -5.24 -7.05
C ARG A 110 36.16 -6.66 -7.35
N LEU A 111 34.84 -6.83 -7.51
CA LEU A 111 34.23 -8.09 -7.91
C LEU A 111 34.71 -8.53 -9.29
N GLU A 112 34.72 -7.64 -10.28
CA GLU A 112 35.18 -7.93 -11.64
C GLU A 112 36.64 -8.41 -11.63
N THR A 113 37.51 -7.70 -10.92
CA THR A 113 38.94 -8.03 -10.83
C THR A 113 39.15 -9.39 -10.16
N ALA A 114 38.49 -9.64 -9.02
CA ALA A 114 38.61 -10.90 -8.29
C ALA A 114 38.07 -12.10 -9.07
N ALA A 115 36.96 -11.92 -9.79
CA ALA A 115 36.38 -12.97 -10.63
C ALA A 115 37.29 -13.32 -11.83
N ARG A 116 38.05 -12.36 -12.35
CA ARG A 116 39.03 -12.60 -13.43
C ARG A 116 40.29 -13.31 -12.96
N SER A 117 40.73 -13.04 -11.73
CA SER A 117 41.92 -13.67 -11.14
C SER A 117 41.65 -15.00 -10.44
N GLY A 118 40.38 -15.40 -10.30
CA GLY A 118 40.00 -16.60 -9.55
C GLY A 118 40.16 -16.46 -8.03
N ASP A 119 40.18 -15.23 -7.52
CA ASP A 119 40.17 -14.99 -6.08
C ASP A 119 38.75 -15.13 -5.51
N PHE A 120 38.32 -16.38 -5.33
CA PHE A 120 36.98 -16.71 -4.84
C PHE A 120 36.68 -16.14 -3.45
N LYS A 121 37.70 -15.97 -2.61
CA LYS A 121 37.53 -15.35 -1.29
C LYS A 121 37.17 -13.88 -1.42
N THR A 122 37.86 -13.15 -2.29
CA THR A 122 37.54 -11.75 -2.55
C THR A 122 36.19 -11.62 -3.24
N VAL A 123 35.86 -12.50 -4.21
CA VAL A 123 34.52 -12.57 -4.83
C VAL A 123 33.42 -12.67 -3.78
N ALA A 124 33.51 -13.63 -2.86
CA ALA A 124 32.52 -13.82 -1.80
C ALA A 124 32.38 -12.55 -0.92
N SER A 125 33.51 -11.93 -0.56
CA SER A 125 33.48 -10.69 0.25
C SER A 125 32.84 -9.51 -0.49
N ALA A 126 33.07 -9.41 -1.81
CA ALA A 126 32.53 -8.34 -2.64
C ALA A 126 31.03 -8.51 -2.89
N VAL A 127 30.60 -9.73 -3.19
CA VAL A 127 29.17 -10.09 -3.27
C VAL A 127 28.46 -9.72 -1.96
N SER A 128 29.04 -10.06 -0.81
CA SER A 128 28.44 -9.72 0.50
C SER A 128 28.24 -8.21 0.69
N ARG A 129 29.20 -7.39 0.23
CA ARG A 129 29.11 -5.92 0.32
C ARG A 129 28.12 -5.33 -0.68
N LEU A 130 28.12 -5.79 -1.93
CA LEU A 130 27.12 -5.40 -2.94
C LEU A 130 25.70 -5.76 -2.49
N GLN A 131 25.49 -6.94 -1.90
CA GLN A 131 24.21 -7.31 -1.33
C GLN A 131 23.76 -6.37 -0.20
N ARG A 132 24.68 -5.82 0.62
CA ARG A 132 24.35 -4.78 1.61
C ARG A 132 23.90 -3.49 0.93
N ASN A 133 24.61 -3.04 -0.10
CA ASN A 133 24.21 -1.88 -0.89
C ASN A 133 22.81 -2.05 -1.50
N CYS A 134 22.52 -3.19 -2.13
CA CYS A 134 21.18 -3.51 -2.63
C CYS A 134 20.11 -3.47 -1.53
N ARG A 135 20.41 -3.99 -0.33
CA ARG A 135 19.47 -3.97 0.80
C ARG A 135 19.21 -2.57 1.33
N ASN A 136 20.20 -1.69 1.34
CA ASN A 136 20.04 -0.31 1.80
C ASN A 136 19.12 0.47 0.86
N CYS A 137 19.43 0.49 -0.44
CA CYS A 137 18.56 1.10 -1.45
C CYS A 137 17.14 0.51 -1.43
N HIS A 138 17.00 -0.82 -1.28
CA HIS A 138 15.68 -1.44 -1.17
C HIS A 138 14.93 -1.11 0.12
N ARG A 139 15.62 -0.84 1.23
CA ARG A 139 14.99 -0.44 2.49
C ARG A 139 14.38 0.95 2.37
N GLU A 140 15.08 1.84 1.68
CA GLU A 140 14.68 3.25 1.52
C GLU A 140 13.61 3.42 0.44
N TYR A 141 13.85 2.89 -0.76
CA TYR A 141 13.07 3.30 -1.94
C TYR A 141 12.09 2.26 -2.46
N ARG A 142 12.26 0.96 -2.15
CA ARG A 142 11.45 -0.10 -2.79
C ARG A 142 9.95 0.01 -2.47
N ALA A 143 9.61 0.34 -1.22
CA ALA A 143 8.22 0.47 -0.80
C ALA A 143 7.56 1.68 -1.49
N LEU A 144 8.26 2.80 -1.54
CA LEU A 144 7.81 4.01 -2.23
C LEU A 144 7.65 3.76 -3.73
N ALA A 145 8.60 3.08 -4.37
CA ALA A 145 8.51 2.77 -5.81
C ALA A 145 7.36 1.82 -6.13
N ALA A 146 7.09 0.84 -5.25
CA ALA A 146 5.91 0.00 -5.38
C ALA A 146 4.61 0.81 -5.19
N LEU A 147 4.58 1.73 -4.23
CA LEU A 147 3.43 2.59 -4.01
C LEU A 147 3.18 3.54 -5.18
N ARG A 148 4.19 4.25 -5.69
CA ARG A 148 4.02 5.22 -6.79
C ARG A 148 3.61 4.55 -8.11
N TYR A 149 4.24 3.41 -8.44
CA TYR A 149 4.16 2.83 -9.79
C TYR A 149 3.37 1.51 -9.88
N ARG A 150 2.88 0.96 -8.76
CA ARG A 150 2.14 -0.32 -8.74
C ARG A 150 0.89 -0.31 -7.86
N SER A 151 0.58 0.79 -7.19
CA SER A 151 -0.72 0.94 -6.55
C SER A 151 -1.76 1.42 -7.57
N PRO A 152 -3.06 1.18 -7.32
CA PRO A 152 -4.10 1.66 -8.22
C PRO A 152 -4.13 3.19 -8.27
N ASN A 153 -4.42 3.71 -9.46
CA ASN A 153 -4.77 5.10 -9.67
C ASN A 153 -6.16 5.15 -10.31
N PHE A 154 -7.12 5.76 -9.60
CA PHE A 154 -8.52 5.85 -9.99
C PHE A 154 -8.85 7.14 -10.77
N SER A 155 -7.92 8.08 -10.92
CA SER A 155 -8.17 9.42 -11.47
C SER A 155 -8.74 9.42 -12.89
N ASN A 156 -8.47 8.37 -13.66
CA ASN A 156 -8.90 8.23 -15.06
C ASN A 156 -9.97 7.14 -15.22
N ILE A 157 -10.57 6.67 -14.13
CA ILE A 157 -11.65 5.68 -14.16
C ILE A 157 -12.98 6.42 -14.09
N GLU A 158 -13.82 6.13 -15.07
CA GLU A 158 -15.19 6.59 -15.12
C GLU A 158 -16.15 5.40 -15.06
N ILE A 159 -17.28 5.59 -14.40
CA ILE A 159 -18.32 4.58 -14.20
C ILE A 159 -19.65 5.17 -14.66
N ALA A 160 -20.37 4.46 -15.52
CA ALA A 160 -21.70 4.86 -15.94
C ALA A 160 -22.70 4.75 -14.79
N ASP A 161 -23.62 5.72 -14.67
CA ASP A 161 -24.81 5.58 -13.83
C ASP A 161 -25.92 4.75 -14.52
N GLU A 162 -27.12 4.71 -13.94
CA GLU A 162 -28.24 3.92 -14.48
C GLU A 162 -28.75 4.48 -15.81
N GLU A 163 -28.59 5.78 -16.02
CA GLU A 163 -28.94 6.51 -17.24
C GLU A 163 -27.82 6.49 -18.29
N GLY A 164 -26.67 5.87 -17.98
CA GLY A 164 -25.52 5.78 -18.88
C GLY A 164 -24.63 7.02 -18.87
N VAL A 165 -24.83 7.96 -17.93
CA VAL A 165 -23.96 9.13 -17.79
C VAL A 165 -22.69 8.73 -17.06
N MET A 166 -21.53 9.01 -17.66
CA MET A 166 -20.23 8.76 -17.05
C MET A 166 -20.02 9.66 -15.84
N LYS A 167 -19.64 9.07 -14.71
CA LYS A 167 -19.22 9.75 -13.48
C LYS A 167 -17.78 9.37 -13.19
N ASP A 168 -17.00 10.32 -12.65
CA ASP A 168 -15.70 9.98 -12.08
C ASP A 168 -15.85 8.99 -10.92
N PHE A 169 -14.77 8.25 -10.66
CA PHE A 169 -14.74 7.19 -9.65
C PHE A 169 -15.15 7.69 -8.26
N ASP A 170 -14.70 8.87 -7.83
CA ASP A 170 -14.95 9.40 -6.49
C ASP A 170 -16.43 9.78 -6.31
N THR A 171 -17.04 10.38 -7.33
CA THR A 171 -18.47 10.67 -7.38
C THR A 171 -19.31 9.39 -7.28
N HIS A 172 -18.89 8.31 -7.96
CA HIS A 172 -19.56 7.01 -7.83
C HIS A 172 -19.42 6.40 -6.43
N MET A 173 -18.23 6.50 -5.81
CA MET A 173 -17.99 6.03 -4.44
C MET A 173 -18.81 6.79 -3.39
N ASP A 174 -18.93 8.11 -3.53
CA ASP A 174 -19.78 8.94 -2.67
C ASP A 174 -21.27 8.54 -2.84
N SER A 175 -21.71 8.30 -4.07
CA SER A 175 -23.05 7.82 -4.35
C SER A 175 -23.34 6.46 -3.70
N LEU A 176 -22.42 5.49 -3.80
CA LEU A 176 -22.51 4.20 -3.10
C LEU A 176 -22.65 4.36 -1.58
N SER A 177 -21.83 5.23 -0.98
CA SER A 177 -21.88 5.53 0.46
C SER A 177 -23.25 6.09 0.87
N LYS A 178 -23.78 7.04 0.09
CA LYS A 178 -25.13 7.61 0.30
C LYS A 178 -26.21 6.54 0.19
N THR A 179 -26.12 5.61 -0.75
CA THR A 179 -27.09 4.52 -0.91
C THR A 179 -27.07 3.57 0.28
N VAL A 180 -25.89 3.17 0.77
CA VAL A 180 -25.76 2.33 1.98
C VAL A 180 -26.42 3.03 3.19
N ASN A 181 -26.14 4.32 3.38
CA ASN A 181 -26.76 5.10 4.45
C ASN A 181 -28.28 5.22 4.27
N ARG A 182 -28.77 5.36 3.03
CA ARG A 182 -30.21 5.40 2.72
C ARG A 182 -30.91 4.10 3.12
N ILE A 183 -30.30 2.93 2.88
CA ILE A 183 -30.85 1.64 3.34
C ILE A 183 -30.95 1.63 4.87
N LYS A 184 -29.88 2.01 5.55
CA LYS A 184 -29.80 2.05 7.01
C LYS A 184 -30.88 2.94 7.62
N ILE A 185 -30.90 4.22 7.23
CA ILE A 185 -31.85 5.23 7.73
C ILE A 185 -33.28 4.78 7.45
N ALA A 186 -33.61 4.41 6.21
CA ALA A 186 -34.97 4.01 5.85
C ALA A 186 -35.42 2.74 6.59
N SER A 187 -34.52 1.79 6.83
CA SER A 187 -34.84 0.58 7.61
C SER A 187 -35.11 0.88 9.09
N GLU A 188 -34.37 1.81 9.69
CA GLU A 188 -34.56 2.26 11.08
C GLU A 188 -35.89 3.01 11.23
N ASP A 189 -36.23 3.85 10.26
CA ASP A 189 -37.49 4.59 10.18
C ASP A 189 -38.68 3.73 9.72
N LYS A 190 -38.49 2.42 9.55
CA LYS A 190 -39.51 1.47 9.06
C LYS A 190 -40.09 1.83 7.68
N ARG A 191 -39.36 2.61 6.88
CA ARG A 191 -39.66 2.95 5.48
C ARG A 191 -39.19 1.84 4.54
N TRP A 192 -39.73 0.64 4.72
CA TRP A 192 -39.26 -0.60 4.06
C TRP A 192 -39.22 -0.53 2.53
N ALA A 193 -40.22 0.08 1.90
CA ALA A 193 -40.24 0.25 0.44
C ALA A 193 -39.07 1.12 -0.07
N GLN A 194 -38.72 2.17 0.68
CA GLN A 194 -37.57 3.03 0.34
C GLN A 194 -36.25 2.30 0.56
N ALA A 195 -36.13 1.54 1.66
CA ALA A 195 -34.95 0.73 1.94
C ALA A 195 -34.74 -0.38 0.89
N ALA A 196 -35.80 -1.09 0.48
CA ALA A 196 -35.74 -2.10 -0.57
C ALA A 196 -35.37 -1.48 -1.93
N LYS A 197 -35.90 -0.30 -2.27
CA LYS A 197 -35.48 0.44 -3.47
C LYS A 197 -33.98 0.75 -3.43
N ALA A 198 -33.48 1.29 -2.31
CA ALA A 198 -32.07 1.62 -2.14
C ALA A 198 -31.17 0.36 -2.18
N SER A 199 -31.64 -0.79 -1.69
CA SER A 199 -30.92 -2.07 -1.80
C SER A 199 -30.72 -2.51 -3.26
N ARG A 200 -31.75 -2.38 -4.09
CA ARG A 200 -31.65 -2.66 -5.53
C ARG A 200 -30.73 -1.67 -6.25
N GLU A 201 -30.82 -0.40 -5.90
CA GLU A 201 -29.92 0.67 -6.38
C GLU A 201 -28.46 0.35 -6.04
N LEU A 202 -28.17 -0.02 -4.79
CA LEU A 202 -26.84 -0.42 -4.33
C LEU A 202 -26.29 -1.58 -5.16
N ARG A 203 -27.11 -2.61 -5.39
CA ARG A 203 -26.72 -3.76 -6.21
C ARG A 203 -26.33 -3.34 -7.63
N GLY A 204 -27.14 -2.49 -8.27
CA GLY A 204 -26.83 -1.94 -9.60
C GLY A 204 -25.52 -1.13 -9.62
N GLN A 205 -25.33 -0.25 -8.63
CA GLN A 205 -24.10 0.54 -8.48
C GLN A 205 -22.85 -0.34 -8.29
N LEU A 206 -22.96 -1.43 -7.53
CA LEU A 206 -21.88 -2.38 -7.32
C LEU A 206 -21.54 -3.17 -8.59
N TYR A 207 -22.54 -3.55 -9.40
CA TYR A 207 -22.28 -4.24 -10.67
C TYR A 207 -21.59 -3.33 -11.69
N ARG A 208 -22.03 -2.07 -11.83
CA ARG A 208 -21.36 -1.11 -12.71
C ARG A 208 -19.94 -0.78 -12.25
N LEU A 209 -19.72 -0.70 -10.93
CA LEU A 209 -18.37 -0.61 -10.37
C LEU A 209 -17.52 -1.87 -10.70
N ALA A 210 -18.12 -3.05 -10.74
CA ALA A 210 -17.41 -4.28 -11.06
C ALA A 210 -16.80 -4.26 -12.47
N GLU A 211 -17.45 -3.60 -13.43
CA GLU A 211 -16.96 -3.45 -14.80
C GLU A 211 -15.66 -2.65 -14.85
N SER A 212 -15.50 -1.68 -13.95
CA SER A 212 -14.29 -0.87 -13.87
C SER A 212 -13.06 -1.66 -13.39
N CYS A 213 -13.23 -2.87 -12.85
CA CYS A 213 -12.13 -3.72 -12.40
C CYS A 213 -11.19 -4.14 -13.56
N GLU A 214 -11.71 -4.24 -14.79
CA GLU A 214 -10.95 -4.69 -15.97
C GLU A 214 -9.89 -3.67 -16.45
N SER A 215 -10.03 -2.41 -16.00
CA SER A 215 -9.04 -1.36 -16.22
C SER A 215 -7.68 -1.72 -15.62
N CYS A 216 -7.67 -2.46 -14.50
CA CYS A 216 -6.49 -2.84 -13.75
C CYS A 216 -6.23 -4.35 -13.75
N HIS A 217 -7.28 -5.17 -13.69
CA HIS A 217 -7.20 -6.64 -13.62
C HIS A 217 -7.46 -7.27 -14.98
N LYS A 218 -6.67 -8.29 -15.34
CA LYS A 218 -6.82 -9.02 -16.61
C LYS A 218 -7.57 -10.34 -16.48
N ASP A 219 -7.77 -10.79 -15.25
CA ASP A 219 -8.52 -11.99 -14.92
C ASP A 219 -9.66 -11.65 -13.96
N GLU A 220 -10.62 -12.57 -13.87
CA GLU A 220 -11.88 -12.35 -13.16
C GLU A 220 -11.75 -12.57 -11.64
N LEU A 221 -10.69 -13.23 -11.16
CA LEU A 221 -10.58 -13.67 -9.77
C LEU A 221 -10.61 -12.50 -8.76
N PRO A 222 -9.92 -11.36 -8.97
CA PRO A 222 -10.02 -10.19 -8.10
C PRO A 222 -11.47 -9.69 -7.96
N ARG A 223 -12.21 -9.65 -9.06
CA ARG A 223 -13.62 -9.24 -9.10
C ARG A 223 -14.47 -10.22 -8.29
N LEU A 224 -14.35 -11.52 -8.53
CA LEU A 224 -15.12 -12.56 -7.84
C LEU A 224 -14.79 -12.67 -6.34
N ARG A 225 -13.56 -12.32 -5.93
CA ARG A 225 -13.17 -12.30 -4.51
C ARG A 225 -13.97 -11.26 -3.70
N ILE A 226 -14.41 -10.19 -4.35
CA ILE A 226 -15.14 -9.09 -3.71
C ILE A 226 -16.64 -9.12 -4.06
N LEU A 227 -16.99 -9.43 -5.31
CA LEU A 227 -18.36 -9.38 -5.84
C LEU A 227 -18.85 -10.73 -6.38
N GLY A 228 -18.27 -11.85 -5.91
CA GLY A 228 -18.72 -13.20 -6.25
C GLY A 228 -19.88 -13.71 -5.38
N ASP A 229 -20.06 -15.03 -5.36
CA ASP A 229 -21.24 -15.72 -4.77
C ASP A 229 -21.55 -15.36 -3.33
N ALA A 230 -20.53 -15.13 -2.50
CA ALA A 230 -20.74 -14.71 -1.11
C ALA A 230 -21.44 -13.35 -1.06
N SER A 231 -20.96 -12.39 -1.83
CA SER A 231 -21.52 -11.04 -1.90
C SER A 231 -22.89 -11.04 -2.55
N SER A 232 -23.10 -11.81 -3.62
CA SER A 232 -24.43 -11.97 -4.23
C SER A 232 -25.45 -12.50 -3.23
N ARG A 233 -25.12 -13.61 -2.54
CA ARG A 233 -26.02 -14.20 -1.54
C ARG A 233 -26.32 -13.24 -0.39
N THR A 234 -25.32 -12.53 0.13
CA THR A 234 -25.55 -11.55 1.21
C THR A 234 -26.46 -10.41 0.76
N LEU A 235 -26.33 -9.94 -0.49
CA LEU A 235 -27.23 -8.93 -1.06
C LEU A 235 -28.65 -9.48 -1.30
N ASP A 236 -28.79 -10.77 -1.64
CA ASP A 236 -30.10 -11.43 -1.78
C ASP A 236 -30.80 -11.56 -0.42
N GLU A 237 -30.08 -12.01 0.60
CA GLU A 237 -30.59 -12.13 1.97
C GLU A 237 -30.93 -10.76 2.57
N LEU A 238 -30.20 -9.70 2.20
CA LEU A 238 -30.53 -8.33 2.58
C LEU A 238 -31.86 -7.90 1.95
N ASP A 239 -32.06 -8.14 0.66
CA ASP A 239 -33.30 -7.77 -0.04
C ASP A 239 -34.51 -8.57 0.49
N GLU A 240 -34.32 -9.85 0.79
CA GLU A 240 -35.33 -10.70 1.44
C GLU A 240 -35.69 -10.17 2.85
N ALA A 241 -34.70 -9.81 3.66
CA ALA A 241 -34.91 -9.27 5.00
C ALA A 241 -35.68 -7.93 4.96
N LEU A 242 -35.36 -7.06 3.99
CA LEU A 242 -36.05 -5.79 3.76
C LEU A 242 -37.49 -6.01 3.33
N THR A 243 -37.73 -6.95 2.40
CA THR A 243 -39.06 -7.29 1.90
C THR A 243 -39.95 -7.88 3.01
N ARG A 244 -39.37 -8.73 3.87
CA ARG A 244 -40.05 -9.30 5.04
C ARG A 244 -40.10 -8.37 6.25
N GLN A 245 -39.59 -7.15 6.12
CA GLN A 245 -39.61 -6.12 7.17
C GLN A 245 -38.98 -6.61 8.47
N GLN A 246 -37.80 -7.25 8.38
CA GLN A 246 -37.09 -7.86 9.51
C GLN A 246 -35.91 -6.97 9.94
N PRO A 247 -36.04 -6.11 10.97
CA PRO A 247 -35.02 -5.12 11.31
C PRO A 247 -33.68 -5.74 11.71
N LYS A 248 -33.73 -6.79 12.54
CA LYS A 248 -32.53 -7.49 13.02
C LYS A 248 -31.77 -8.18 11.89
N SER A 249 -32.49 -8.83 10.97
CA SER A 249 -31.89 -9.50 9.82
C SER A 249 -31.31 -8.47 8.84
N THR A 250 -32.04 -7.39 8.56
CA THR A 250 -31.59 -6.26 7.73
C THR A 250 -30.28 -5.68 8.24
N GLY A 251 -30.22 -5.32 9.53
CA GLY A 251 -29.01 -4.73 10.12
C GLY A 251 -27.81 -5.70 10.06
N LYS A 252 -28.04 -6.99 10.33
CA LYS A 252 -27.01 -8.03 10.23
C LYS A 252 -26.48 -8.14 8.80
N LYS A 253 -27.37 -8.27 7.80
CA LYS A 253 -26.97 -8.48 6.39
C LYS A 253 -26.36 -7.25 5.75
N LEU A 254 -26.83 -6.05 6.12
CA LEU A 254 -26.18 -4.81 5.70
C LEU A 254 -24.75 -4.69 6.27
N GLY A 255 -24.56 -5.03 7.54
CA GLY A 255 -23.23 -5.06 8.17
C GLY A 255 -22.31 -6.13 7.55
N GLU A 256 -22.86 -7.32 7.26
CA GLU A 256 -22.13 -8.39 6.57
C GLU A 256 -21.68 -7.94 5.17
N ALA A 257 -22.58 -7.32 4.38
CA ALA A 257 -22.25 -6.75 3.08
C ALA A 257 -21.14 -5.70 3.17
N ALA A 258 -21.19 -4.81 4.17
CA ALA A 258 -20.15 -3.80 4.38
C ALA A 258 -18.76 -4.42 4.64
N VAL A 259 -18.69 -5.54 5.35
CA VAL A 259 -17.42 -6.23 5.63
C VAL A 259 -16.91 -6.98 4.39
N ILE A 260 -17.77 -7.77 3.74
CA ILE A 260 -17.30 -8.64 2.65
C ILE A 260 -17.12 -7.91 1.32
N ILE A 261 -17.76 -6.75 1.13
CA ILE A 261 -17.64 -5.92 -0.07
C ILE A 261 -16.76 -4.71 0.23
N CYS A 262 -17.26 -3.77 1.03
CA CYS A 262 -16.62 -2.45 1.20
C CYS A 262 -15.26 -2.55 1.88
N ALA A 263 -15.16 -3.25 3.01
CA ALA A 263 -13.90 -3.36 3.74
C ALA A 263 -12.83 -4.14 2.95
N ARG A 264 -13.22 -5.14 2.15
CA ARG A 264 -12.29 -5.85 1.25
C ARG A 264 -11.78 -4.93 0.14
N CYS A 265 -12.67 -4.21 -0.54
CA CYS A 265 -12.27 -3.24 -1.55
C CYS A 265 -11.35 -2.17 -0.96
N HIS A 266 -11.73 -1.56 0.16
CA HIS A 266 -10.94 -0.49 0.77
C HIS A 266 -9.58 -0.97 1.28
N GLY A 267 -9.52 -2.15 1.90
CA GLY A 267 -8.29 -2.71 2.43
C GLY A 267 -7.25 -3.05 1.36
N VAL A 268 -7.68 -3.30 0.12
CA VAL A 268 -6.79 -3.58 -1.01
C VAL A 268 -6.50 -2.33 -1.83
N HIS A 269 -7.52 -1.51 -2.09
CA HIS A 269 -7.44 -0.43 -3.08
C HIS A 269 -7.29 0.94 -2.44
N ARG A 270 -8.23 1.31 -1.55
CA ARG A 270 -8.32 2.66 -1.01
C ARG A 270 -7.09 3.04 -0.20
N THR A 271 -6.65 2.17 0.72
CA THR A 271 -5.47 2.47 1.55
C THR A 271 -4.24 2.77 0.70
N LEU A 272 -4.01 1.98 -0.37
CA LEU A 272 -2.87 2.17 -1.25
C LEU A 272 -3.04 3.43 -2.12
N SER A 273 -4.22 3.66 -2.67
CA SER A 273 -4.50 4.84 -3.50
C SER A 273 -4.41 6.14 -2.70
N ASP A 274 -5.00 6.20 -1.51
CA ASP A 274 -4.97 7.36 -0.62
C ASP A 274 -3.52 7.65 -0.19
N THR A 275 -2.76 6.62 0.17
CA THR A 275 -1.34 6.78 0.55
C THR A 275 -0.48 7.20 -0.64
N ARG A 276 -0.75 6.67 -1.84
CA ARG A 276 -0.08 7.09 -3.07
C ARG A 276 -0.33 8.57 -3.30
N SER A 277 -1.59 8.99 -3.30
CA SER A 277 -1.97 10.39 -3.56
C SER A 277 -1.31 11.32 -2.55
N PHE A 278 -1.43 11.03 -1.25
CA PHE A 278 -0.82 11.83 -0.18
C PHE A 278 0.69 12.08 -0.34
N LEU A 279 1.43 11.11 -0.89
CA LEU A 279 2.89 11.21 -1.02
C LEU A 279 3.37 11.74 -2.37
N PHE A 280 2.51 11.73 -3.40
CA PHE A 280 2.96 11.84 -4.79
C PHE A 280 2.14 12.73 -5.70
N ASP A 281 0.92 13.11 -5.29
CA ASP A 281 -0.03 13.95 -6.04
C ASP A 281 -0.42 15.19 -5.20
#